data_AF-A0A9P1G174-F1
#
_entry.id   AF-A0A9P1G174-F1
#
_cell.length_a   1.000
_cell.length_b   1.000
_cell.length_c   1.000
_cell.angle_alpha   90.00
_cell.angle_beta   90.00
_cell.angle_gamma   90.00
#
_symmetry.space_group_name_H-M   'P 1'
#
loop_
_entity.id
_entity.type
_entity.pdbx_description
1 polymer ?
#
loop_
_entity_poly.entity_id
_entity_poly.type
_entity_poly.pdbx_seq_one_letter_code
_entity_poly.pdbx_strand_id
1 'polypeptide(L)'
;MQPEPEPVDTAIGASVALGTPGADGVPVLVSVEPPPGSARTASDICCVVDVSGSMSNDALLQGEDGTMWGAMKGLSSPRSTSHGLSVLDIVKHALRTIIANLDDFDRLACVSYSNSAKEIFPLTTMTDNGRRLTESKLDDLHADGMTNLWDGLQSGLQLLKNGQDGDHSRRQHILLFTDGMPNINPPRGILPMLKRLKEKSEGRKLPCTVSTFGFGYELDSALLNDLAMEGFGAYAFIPDAGFVGTVFVNAMSNLLATMARDVVVTLRSTRKMTVLGGHQISQNEVTTIDLGTLQFGQTKDVVVMLDGEGEVEAMVEYLTPTGPGRVAARGGADPSRVEPQRLRLKAVDSIQQAMNALKLTAMDRANGKPLPLEDADGIIKAMVSEIKTSTACNEEAMTGLLEDLDGQDCAQRQGGAFITLQIGAGSTAQHTLQWLEDDTFINVAIKHATGTLRGSRKKGAIPIFNRVLNGTDCDETWSWHVDPKEVSWAEVATEVCDASPGYIEKNSGWLTSPGKWCPWTVSVLRVEDRRSAQPQLIESKGP
;
A
#
# COMPACT_ATOMS: atom_id res chain seq x y z
N MET A 1 28.30 -13.02 -27.90
CA MET A 1 28.77 -13.02 -26.50
C MET A 1 28.37 -11.67 -25.93
N GLN A 2 27.29 -11.63 -25.16
CA GLN A 2 27.08 -10.51 -24.25
C GLN A 2 28.19 -10.58 -23.19
N PRO A 3 28.73 -9.43 -22.72
CA PRO A 3 29.73 -9.44 -21.68
C PRO A 3 29.15 -10.14 -20.44
N GLU A 4 29.95 -11.03 -19.83
CA GLU A 4 29.61 -11.55 -18.51
C GLU A 4 29.43 -10.35 -17.57
N PRO A 5 28.34 -10.30 -16.78
CA PRO A 5 28.13 -9.20 -15.85
C PRO A 5 29.32 -9.13 -14.89
N GLU A 6 29.89 -7.93 -14.74
CA GLU A 6 30.96 -7.70 -13.76
C GLU A 6 30.52 -8.18 -12.37
N PRO A 7 31.45 -8.71 -11.55
CA PRO A 7 31.12 -9.17 -10.22
C PRO A 7 30.48 -8.02 -9.43
N VAL A 8 29.20 -8.16 -9.14
CA VAL A 8 28.43 -7.21 -8.34
C VAL A 8 29.11 -7.14 -6.99
N ASP A 9 29.50 -5.94 -6.55
CA ASP A 9 29.90 -5.74 -5.16
C ASP A 9 28.68 -6.07 -4.29
N THR A 10 28.71 -7.23 -3.63
CA THR A 10 27.60 -7.74 -2.81
C THR A 10 27.73 -7.34 -1.34
N ALA A 11 28.72 -6.54 -0.97
CA ALA A 11 28.98 -6.22 0.43
C ALA A 11 27.91 -5.24 0.97
N ILE A 12 26.97 -5.77 1.75
CA ILE A 12 26.00 -4.97 2.49
C ILE A 12 26.72 -4.14 3.56
N GLY A 13 26.42 -2.84 3.59
CA GLY A 13 26.87 -1.91 4.62
C GLY A 13 26.00 -2.01 5.88
N ALA A 14 26.61 -1.73 7.02
CA ALA A 14 25.88 -1.50 8.25
C ALA A 14 26.49 -0.32 9.00
N SER A 15 25.65 0.47 9.64
CA SER A 15 26.08 1.67 10.35
C SER A 15 25.23 1.92 11.59
N VAL A 16 25.82 2.57 12.59
CA VAL A 16 25.17 2.90 13.87
C VAL A 16 25.35 4.39 14.17
N ALA A 17 24.31 5.07 14.63
CA ALA A 17 24.35 6.45 15.10
C ALA A 17 23.56 6.61 16.39
N LEU A 18 24.12 7.36 17.34
CA LEU A 18 23.41 7.80 18.53
C LEU A 18 22.78 9.16 18.28
N GLY A 19 21.53 9.32 18.68
CA GLY A 19 20.83 10.58 18.68
C GLY A 19 20.98 11.33 20.00
N THR A 20 20.23 12.41 20.14
CA THR A 20 20.22 13.24 21.34
C THR A 20 19.48 12.54 22.48
N PRO A 21 20.03 12.48 23.71
CA PRO A 21 19.32 11.95 24.87
C PRO A 21 18.00 12.70 25.13
N GLY A 22 16.92 11.95 25.32
CA GLY A 22 15.60 12.45 25.67
C GLY A 22 15.08 11.87 27.00
N ALA A 23 13.83 12.21 27.34
CA ALA A 23 13.18 11.71 28.56
C ALA A 23 13.06 10.17 28.58
N ASP A 24 12.87 9.56 27.41
CA ASP A 24 12.68 8.11 27.24
C ASP A 24 13.99 7.35 26.98
N GLY A 25 15.14 8.02 27.07
CA GLY A 25 16.46 7.45 26.85
C GLY A 25 17.18 8.00 25.62
N VAL A 26 18.22 7.28 25.16
CA VAL A 26 19.03 7.67 24.00
C VAL A 26 18.57 6.87 22.77
N PRO A 27 18.03 7.51 21.72
CA PRO A 27 17.69 6.81 20.49
C PRO A 27 18.97 6.43 19.74
N VAL A 28 19.01 5.22 19.20
CA VAL A 28 20.10 4.71 18.38
C VAL A 28 19.51 4.20 17.07
N LEU A 29 20.01 4.74 15.96
CA LEU A 29 19.69 4.29 14.62
C LEU A 29 20.72 3.24 14.17
N VAL A 30 20.22 2.11 13.70
CA VAL A 30 21.01 1.07 13.02
C VAL A 30 20.49 0.98 11.59
N SER A 31 21.35 1.25 10.63
CA SER A 31 21.02 1.21 9.20
C SER A 31 21.71 0.04 8.52
N VAL A 32 20.96 -0.71 7.71
CA VAL A 32 21.46 -1.78 6.84
C VAL A 32 21.31 -1.32 5.40
N GLU A 33 22.44 -1.11 4.73
CA GLU A 33 22.50 -0.42 3.44
C GLU A 33 22.89 -1.41 2.32
N PRO A 34 22.06 -1.54 1.27
CA PRO A 34 22.45 -2.32 0.10
C PRO A 34 23.64 -1.64 -0.60
N PRO A 35 24.58 -2.39 -1.21
CA PRO A 35 25.65 -1.81 -1.98
C PRO A 35 25.10 -1.05 -3.20
N PRO A 36 25.87 -0.08 -3.75
CA PRO A 36 25.54 0.61 -4.97
C PRO A 36 25.70 -0.36 -6.16
N GLY A 37 24.69 -1.20 -6.38
CA GLY A 37 24.65 -2.17 -7.47
C GLY A 37 23.37 -2.01 -8.28
N SER A 38 23.50 -2.10 -9.61
CA SER A 38 22.37 -1.98 -10.55
C SER A 38 21.97 -3.31 -11.19
N ALA A 39 22.74 -4.38 -10.96
CA ALA A 39 22.49 -5.68 -11.58
C ALA A 39 21.57 -6.51 -10.68
N ARG A 40 20.36 -6.73 -11.18
CA ARG A 40 19.35 -7.56 -10.55
C ARG A 40 19.77 -9.04 -10.54
N THR A 41 19.44 -9.75 -9.46
CA THR A 41 19.59 -11.21 -9.40
C THR A 41 18.46 -11.89 -10.15
N ALA A 42 18.78 -12.91 -10.94
CA ALA A 42 17.77 -13.71 -11.64
C ALA A 42 16.84 -14.45 -10.65
N SER A 43 15.55 -14.50 -10.99
CA SER A 43 14.52 -15.04 -10.10
C SER A 43 13.84 -16.28 -10.67
N ASP A 44 13.48 -17.19 -9.77
CA ASP A 44 12.57 -18.31 -9.97
C ASP A 44 11.28 -18.00 -9.22
N ILE A 45 10.19 -17.87 -9.97
CA ILE A 45 8.88 -17.52 -9.42
C ILE A 45 7.94 -18.68 -9.65
N CYS A 46 7.26 -19.14 -8.59
CA CYS A 46 6.17 -20.09 -8.68
C CYS A 46 4.85 -19.40 -8.34
N CYS A 47 3.98 -19.26 -9.34
CA CYS A 47 2.62 -18.82 -9.13
C CYS A 47 1.76 -20.00 -8.68
N VAL A 48 1.20 -19.92 -7.48
CA VAL A 48 0.31 -20.92 -6.90
C VAL A 48 -1.11 -20.36 -6.97
N VAL A 49 -1.91 -20.87 -7.90
CA VAL A 49 -3.16 -20.26 -8.34
C VAL A 49 -4.34 -21.08 -7.86
N ASP A 50 -5.21 -20.45 -7.08
CA ASP A 50 -6.52 -21.00 -6.77
C ASP A 50 -7.34 -21.12 -8.05
N VAL A 51 -7.86 -22.31 -8.29
CA VAL A 51 -8.82 -22.58 -9.36
C VAL A 51 -10.09 -23.22 -8.79
N SER A 52 -10.40 -22.98 -7.52
CA SER A 52 -11.63 -23.46 -6.90
C SER A 52 -12.88 -22.89 -7.58
N GLY A 53 -14.04 -23.51 -7.34
CA GLY A 53 -15.30 -23.08 -7.96
C GLY A 53 -15.67 -21.62 -7.69
N SER A 54 -15.29 -21.04 -6.54
CA SER A 54 -15.54 -19.63 -6.22
C SER A 54 -14.85 -18.68 -7.20
N MET A 55 -13.72 -19.10 -7.79
CA MET A 55 -12.97 -18.30 -8.75
C MET A 55 -13.75 -18.03 -10.05
N SER A 56 -14.86 -18.74 -10.29
CA SER A 56 -15.80 -18.50 -11.39
C SER A 56 -16.79 -17.37 -11.12
N ASN A 57 -16.87 -16.88 -9.87
CA ASN A 57 -17.74 -15.77 -9.51
C ASN A 57 -17.33 -14.50 -10.25
N ASP A 58 -18.33 -13.70 -10.59
CA ASP A 58 -18.11 -12.36 -11.13
C ASP A 58 -17.28 -11.55 -10.13
N ALA A 59 -16.26 -10.87 -10.63
CA ALA A 59 -15.50 -9.91 -9.85
C ALA A 59 -16.32 -8.63 -9.65
N LEU A 60 -17.24 -8.68 -8.69
CA LEU A 60 -18.16 -7.59 -8.39
C LEU A 60 -17.46 -6.50 -7.57
N LEU A 61 -17.75 -5.24 -7.92
CA LEU A 61 -17.42 -4.08 -7.10
C LEU A 61 -18.39 -4.04 -5.90
N GLN A 62 -17.86 -4.00 -4.67
CA GLN A 62 -18.70 -3.78 -3.49
C GLN A 62 -19.03 -2.28 -3.37
N GLY A 63 -20.30 -1.95 -3.13
CA GLY A 63 -20.70 -0.58 -2.79
C GLY A 63 -20.27 -0.19 -1.37
N GLU A 64 -20.14 1.10 -1.11
CA GLU A 64 -19.62 1.66 0.16
C GLU A 64 -20.47 1.32 1.41
N ASP A 65 -21.73 0.88 1.24
CA ASP A 65 -22.61 0.44 2.33
C ASP A 65 -22.40 -1.04 2.72
N GLY A 66 -21.38 -1.70 2.16
CA GLY A 66 -21.11 -3.11 2.35
C GLY A 66 -22.10 -4.02 1.62
N THR A 67 -23.06 -3.48 0.87
CA THR A 67 -23.96 -4.30 0.06
C THR A 67 -23.25 -4.83 -1.18
N MET A 68 -23.28 -6.15 -1.37
CA MET A 68 -22.87 -6.74 -2.64
C MET A 68 -23.89 -6.33 -3.70
N TRP A 69 -23.43 -5.61 -4.72
CA TRP A 69 -24.24 -5.26 -5.88
C TRP A 69 -24.51 -6.52 -6.74
N GLY A 70 -25.35 -7.43 -6.25
CA GLY A 70 -25.63 -8.72 -6.90
C GLY A 70 -26.52 -9.69 -6.11
N ALA A 71 -26.74 -9.50 -4.81
CA ALA A 71 -27.51 -10.46 -4.00
C ALA A 71 -29.05 -10.27 -4.01
N MET A 72 -29.60 -9.44 -4.92
CA MET A 72 -31.05 -9.27 -5.06
C MET A 72 -31.56 -9.98 -6.33
N LYS A 73 -31.78 -11.31 -6.24
CA LYS A 73 -32.59 -12.03 -7.23
C LYS A 73 -34.00 -11.44 -7.25
N GLY A 74 -34.33 -10.65 -8.26
CA GLY A 74 -35.71 -10.36 -8.63
C GLY A 74 -36.13 -8.90 -8.79
N LEU A 75 -35.24 -7.91 -8.59
CA LEU A 75 -35.54 -6.52 -8.95
C LEU A 75 -34.56 -6.03 -10.02
N SER A 76 -35.11 -5.63 -11.16
CA SER A 76 -34.44 -4.87 -12.21
C SER A 76 -34.02 -3.50 -11.67
N SER A 77 -32.90 -3.46 -10.94
CA SER A 77 -32.19 -2.23 -10.58
C SER A 77 -31.08 -1.95 -11.60
N PRO A 78 -30.90 -0.68 -12.02
CA PRO A 78 -29.93 -0.32 -13.04
C PRO A 78 -28.51 -0.27 -12.46
N ARG A 79 -27.58 -0.98 -13.13
CA ARG A 79 -26.11 -0.92 -13.05
C ARG A 79 -25.40 -1.79 -12.01
N SER A 80 -25.46 -3.12 -12.21
CA SER A 80 -24.29 -3.95 -11.92
C SER A 80 -23.29 -3.69 -13.03
N THR A 81 -22.19 -3.01 -12.73
CA THR A 81 -21.04 -2.98 -13.63
C THR A 81 -20.23 -4.24 -13.38
N SER A 82 -20.82 -5.41 -13.66
CA SER A 82 -20.03 -6.60 -13.96
C SER A 82 -19.28 -6.29 -15.25
N HIS A 83 -17.94 -6.30 -15.19
CA HIS A 83 -17.12 -6.20 -16.39
C HIS A 83 -17.20 -7.47 -17.26
N GLY A 84 -17.97 -8.48 -16.84
CA GLY A 84 -18.06 -9.79 -17.48
C GLY A 84 -16.84 -10.67 -17.25
N LEU A 85 -15.98 -10.31 -16.29
CA LEU A 85 -14.77 -11.03 -15.93
C LEU A 85 -14.99 -11.79 -14.61
N SER A 86 -14.59 -13.05 -14.59
CA SER A 86 -14.50 -13.82 -13.34
C SER A 86 -13.26 -13.43 -12.54
N VAL A 87 -13.22 -13.78 -11.25
CA VAL A 87 -12.00 -13.62 -10.44
C VAL A 87 -10.82 -14.36 -11.06
N LEU A 88 -11.04 -15.55 -11.64
CA LEU A 88 -9.99 -16.28 -12.37
C LEU A 88 -9.48 -15.50 -13.59
N ASP A 89 -10.33 -14.76 -14.31
CA ASP A 89 -9.90 -13.94 -15.45
C ASP A 89 -9.00 -12.77 -15.01
N ILE A 90 -9.31 -12.19 -13.85
CA ILE A 90 -8.47 -11.17 -13.20
C ILE A 90 -7.12 -11.78 -12.80
N VAL A 91 -7.11 -12.97 -12.21
CA VAL A 91 -5.86 -13.68 -11.88
C VAL A 91 -5.05 -14.00 -13.13
N LYS A 92 -5.68 -14.45 -14.22
CA LYS A 92 -4.99 -14.64 -15.51
C LYS A 92 -4.38 -13.34 -16.02
N HIS A 93 -5.03 -12.19 -15.86
CA HIS A 93 -4.46 -10.89 -16.19
C HIS A 93 -3.27 -10.52 -15.30
N ALA A 94 -3.35 -10.80 -14.00
CA ALA A 94 -2.23 -10.63 -13.07
C ALA A 94 -1.02 -11.48 -13.49
N LEU A 95 -1.24 -12.75 -13.83
CA LEU A 95 -0.18 -13.65 -14.30
C LEU A 95 0.46 -13.18 -15.61
N ARG A 96 -0.32 -12.66 -16.56
CA ARG A 96 0.21 -12.03 -17.78
C ARG A 96 1.02 -10.78 -17.47
N THR A 97 0.59 -9.97 -16.49
CA THR A 97 1.36 -8.81 -16.02
C THR A 97 2.70 -9.24 -15.43
N ILE A 98 2.74 -10.32 -14.66
CA ILE A 98 3.98 -10.92 -14.15
C ILE A 98 4.87 -11.38 -15.30
N ILE A 99 4.32 -12.15 -16.25
CA ILE A 99 5.06 -12.62 -17.44
C ILE A 99 5.68 -11.45 -18.20
N ALA A 100 4.99 -10.32 -18.34
CA ALA A 100 5.49 -9.14 -19.02
C ALA A 100 6.62 -8.40 -18.27
N ASN A 101 6.68 -8.51 -16.94
CA ASN A 101 7.71 -7.84 -16.12
C ASN A 101 9.01 -8.65 -15.95
N LEU A 102 8.99 -9.95 -16.26
CA LEU A 102 10.17 -10.80 -16.18
C LEU A 102 11.13 -10.54 -17.35
N ASP A 103 12.41 -10.87 -17.19
CA ASP A 103 13.42 -10.83 -18.26
C ASP A 103 13.85 -12.25 -18.66
N ASP A 104 14.71 -12.36 -19.67
CA ASP A 104 15.14 -13.66 -20.21
C ASP A 104 16.02 -14.48 -19.24
N PHE A 105 16.48 -13.88 -18.14
CA PHE A 105 17.23 -14.58 -17.10
C PHE A 105 16.31 -15.20 -16.05
N ASP A 106 15.02 -14.86 -16.04
CA ASP A 106 14.04 -15.36 -15.08
C ASP A 106 13.38 -16.66 -15.48
N ARG A 107 12.87 -17.39 -14.48
CA ARG A 107 12.06 -18.58 -14.67
C ARG A 107 10.72 -18.42 -13.96
N LEU A 108 9.65 -18.83 -14.65
CA LEU A 108 8.30 -18.87 -14.09
C LEU A 108 7.78 -20.32 -14.12
N ALA A 109 7.14 -20.72 -13.03
CA ALA A 109 6.35 -21.94 -12.92
C ALA A 109 4.93 -21.61 -12.48
N CYS A 110 3.97 -22.48 -12.80
CA CYS A 110 2.59 -22.33 -12.34
C CYS A 110 2.04 -23.64 -11.81
N VAL A 111 1.51 -23.60 -10.59
CA VAL A 111 0.76 -24.67 -9.95
C VAL A 111 -0.66 -24.16 -9.74
N SER A 112 -1.65 -24.86 -10.24
CA SER A 112 -3.05 -24.61 -9.87
C SER A 112 -3.43 -25.49 -8.68
N TYR A 113 -4.36 -25.06 -7.84
CA TYR A 113 -4.93 -25.93 -6.81
C TYR A 113 -6.44 -25.78 -6.72
N SER A 114 -7.11 -26.90 -6.47
CA SER A 114 -8.49 -26.95 -6.03
C SER A 114 -8.67 -27.99 -4.93
N ASN A 115 -9.17 -29.20 -5.26
CA ASN A 115 -9.17 -30.34 -4.32
C ASN A 115 -7.74 -30.80 -4.00
N SER A 116 -6.87 -30.72 -5.01
CA SER A 116 -5.44 -31.01 -4.94
C SER A 116 -4.68 -30.06 -5.85
N ALA A 117 -3.36 -29.98 -5.67
CA ALA A 117 -2.47 -29.23 -6.53
C ALA A 117 -2.18 -29.97 -7.84
N LYS A 118 -1.96 -29.20 -8.91
CA LYS A 118 -1.56 -29.68 -10.23
C LYS A 118 -0.55 -28.70 -10.84
N GLU A 119 0.55 -29.22 -11.34
CA GLU A 119 1.48 -28.43 -12.14
C GLU A 119 0.88 -28.12 -13.52
N ILE A 120 0.84 -26.84 -13.87
CA ILE A 120 0.35 -26.34 -15.16
C ILE A 120 1.52 -26.21 -16.15
N PHE A 121 2.64 -25.69 -15.67
CA PHE A 121 3.93 -25.75 -16.33
C PHE A 121 5.10 -25.70 -15.32
N PRO A 122 6.21 -26.38 -15.60
CA PRO A 122 7.41 -26.36 -14.76
C PRO A 122 8.15 -25.02 -14.89
N LEU A 123 9.24 -24.83 -14.13
CA LEU A 123 10.12 -23.66 -14.27
C LEU A 123 10.58 -23.49 -15.72
N THR A 124 10.08 -22.44 -16.36
CA THR A 124 10.30 -22.13 -17.77
C THR A 124 11.01 -20.79 -17.87
N THR A 125 12.12 -20.72 -18.61
CA THR A 125 12.86 -19.47 -18.84
C THR A 125 12.04 -18.48 -19.66
N MET A 126 11.95 -17.22 -19.22
CA MET A 126 11.07 -16.18 -19.79
C MET A 126 11.62 -15.50 -21.05
N THR A 127 12.24 -16.28 -21.93
CA THR A 127 12.48 -15.89 -23.33
C THR A 127 11.17 -15.67 -24.08
N ASP A 128 11.20 -15.03 -25.26
CA ASP A 128 10.02 -14.88 -26.13
C ASP A 128 9.22 -16.18 -26.35
N ASN A 129 9.92 -17.31 -26.49
CA ASN A 129 9.27 -18.62 -26.64
C ASN A 129 8.67 -19.11 -25.32
N GLY A 130 9.38 -18.91 -24.20
CA GLY A 130 8.87 -19.23 -22.87
C GLY A 130 7.62 -18.44 -22.52
N ARG A 131 7.59 -17.13 -22.81
CA ARG A 131 6.43 -16.27 -22.59
C ARG A 131 5.22 -16.74 -23.39
N ARG A 132 5.37 -16.98 -24.70
CA ARG A 132 4.28 -17.51 -25.54
C ARG A 132 3.75 -18.85 -25.05
N LEU A 133 4.65 -19.74 -24.62
CA LEU A 133 4.28 -21.06 -24.09
C LEU A 133 3.48 -20.93 -22.78
N THR A 134 3.97 -20.14 -21.83
CA THR A 134 3.31 -19.98 -20.52
C THR A 134 1.99 -19.23 -20.66
N GLU A 135 1.91 -18.18 -21.49
CA GLU A 135 0.66 -17.46 -21.79
C GLU A 135 -0.41 -18.40 -22.34
N SER A 136 -0.07 -19.25 -23.31
CA SER A 136 -1.01 -20.24 -23.86
C SER A 136 -1.49 -21.25 -22.81
N LYS A 137 -0.64 -21.59 -21.83
CA LYS A 137 -1.01 -22.50 -20.74
C LYS A 137 -1.94 -21.87 -19.72
N LEU A 138 -1.95 -20.54 -19.58
CA LEU A 138 -2.89 -19.85 -18.71
C LEU A 138 -4.33 -19.91 -19.22
N ASP A 139 -4.53 -20.05 -20.53
CA ASP A 139 -5.87 -20.19 -21.11
C ASP A 139 -6.52 -21.53 -20.72
N ASP A 140 -5.70 -22.55 -20.44
CA ASP A 140 -6.12 -23.87 -19.95
C ASP A 140 -6.54 -23.86 -18.47
N LEU A 141 -6.50 -22.74 -17.75
CA LEU A 141 -7.00 -22.67 -16.37
C LEU A 141 -8.53 -22.52 -16.38
N HIS A 142 -9.20 -23.35 -15.58
CA HIS A 142 -10.65 -23.32 -15.39
C HIS A 142 -10.98 -23.53 -13.91
N ALA A 143 -11.99 -22.83 -13.42
CA ALA A 143 -12.48 -22.97 -12.06
C ALA A 143 -13.22 -24.31 -11.88
N ASP A 144 -12.84 -25.08 -10.86
CA ASP A 144 -13.47 -26.34 -10.47
C ASP A 144 -13.10 -26.71 -9.02
N GLY A 145 -13.97 -27.46 -8.34
CA GLY A 145 -13.67 -28.10 -7.07
C GLY A 145 -13.58 -27.17 -5.86
N MET A 146 -12.92 -27.68 -4.83
CA MET A 146 -12.75 -27.06 -3.51
C MET A 146 -11.45 -26.24 -3.41
N THR A 147 -11.08 -25.81 -2.21
CA THR A 147 -9.99 -24.87 -1.93
C THR A 147 -8.99 -25.49 -0.95
N ASN A 148 -8.02 -26.25 -1.48
CA ASN A 148 -6.93 -26.88 -0.73
C ASN A 148 -5.63 -26.08 -0.83
N LEU A 149 -5.62 -24.91 -0.17
CA LEU A 149 -4.51 -23.96 -0.21
C LEU A 149 -3.19 -24.59 0.28
N TRP A 150 -3.25 -25.48 1.27
CA TRP A 150 -2.04 -26.14 1.78
C TRP A 150 -1.35 -27.02 0.72
N ASP A 151 -2.12 -27.80 -0.04
CA ASP A 151 -1.55 -28.68 -1.07
C ASP A 151 -0.94 -27.87 -2.22
N GLY A 152 -1.58 -26.75 -2.60
CA GLY A 152 -1.04 -25.77 -3.54
C GLY A 152 0.30 -25.18 -3.07
N LEU A 153 0.33 -24.63 -1.85
CA LEU A 153 1.52 -24.02 -1.27
C LEU A 153 2.66 -25.05 -1.11
N GLN A 154 2.35 -26.25 -0.62
CA GLN A 154 3.32 -27.33 -0.46
C GLN A 154 3.91 -27.75 -1.82
N SER A 155 3.08 -27.85 -2.86
CA SER A 155 3.53 -28.21 -4.21
C SER A 155 4.41 -27.13 -4.84
N GLY A 156 4.07 -25.85 -4.67
CA GLY A 156 4.91 -24.74 -5.11
C GLY A 156 6.28 -24.72 -4.42
N LEU A 157 6.31 -24.96 -3.10
CA LEU A 157 7.55 -25.08 -2.33
C LEU A 157 8.42 -26.25 -2.82
N GLN A 158 7.80 -27.40 -3.11
CA GLN A 158 8.51 -28.57 -3.64
C GLN A 158 9.03 -28.34 -5.06
N LEU A 159 8.26 -27.68 -5.92
CA LEU A 159 8.65 -27.35 -7.29
C LEU A 159 9.90 -26.46 -7.30
N LEU A 160 9.90 -25.37 -6.52
CA LEU A 160 11.05 -24.49 -6.41
C LEU A 160 12.27 -25.20 -5.81
N LYS A 161 12.07 -26.04 -4.79
CA LYS A 161 13.16 -26.81 -4.19
C LYS A 161 13.79 -27.79 -5.19
N ASN A 162 12.98 -28.47 -6.02
CA ASN A 162 13.46 -29.47 -6.97
C ASN A 162 14.08 -28.85 -8.22
N GLY A 163 13.60 -27.68 -8.65
CA GLY A 163 14.09 -26.98 -9.84
C GLY A 163 15.38 -26.17 -9.63
N GLN A 164 16.07 -26.38 -8.49
CA GLN A 164 17.32 -25.68 -8.21
C GLN A 164 18.46 -26.07 -9.14
N ASP A 165 18.42 -27.17 -9.92
CA ASP A 165 19.50 -27.61 -10.83
C ASP A 165 20.94 -27.56 -10.24
N GLY A 166 21.09 -27.50 -8.90
CA GLY A 166 22.34 -27.21 -8.19
C GLY A 166 22.78 -25.74 -8.16
N ASP A 167 22.06 -24.84 -8.85
CA ASP A 167 22.25 -23.39 -8.84
C ASP A 167 21.48 -22.72 -7.68
N HIS A 168 22.23 -22.34 -6.64
CA HIS A 168 21.71 -21.59 -5.49
C HIS A 168 21.82 -20.07 -5.64
N SER A 169 22.25 -19.58 -6.80
CA SER A 169 22.41 -18.14 -7.05
C SER A 169 21.08 -17.43 -7.34
N ARG A 170 20.03 -18.19 -7.64
CA ARG A 170 18.73 -17.64 -8.07
C ARG A 170 17.83 -17.34 -6.87
N ARG A 171 17.10 -16.22 -6.93
CA ARG A 171 16.10 -15.89 -5.90
C ARG A 171 14.83 -16.69 -6.13
N GLN A 172 14.27 -17.26 -5.07
CA GLN A 172 13.07 -18.08 -5.17
C GLN A 172 11.90 -17.40 -4.48
N HIS A 173 10.75 -17.37 -5.15
CA HIS A 173 9.56 -16.70 -4.66
C HIS A 173 8.28 -17.48 -5.00
N ILE A 174 7.38 -17.59 -4.03
CA ILE A 174 6.00 -18.04 -4.26
C ILE A 174 5.08 -16.82 -4.27
N LEU A 175 4.22 -16.76 -5.28
CA LEU A 175 3.09 -15.84 -5.37
C LEU A 175 1.81 -16.68 -5.27
N LEU A 176 1.11 -16.59 -4.15
CA LEU A 176 -0.12 -17.34 -3.89
C LEU A 176 -1.34 -16.47 -4.20
N PHE A 177 -2.22 -16.93 -5.07
CA PHE A 177 -3.42 -16.22 -5.52
C PHE A 177 -4.66 -16.98 -5.04
N THR A 178 -5.60 -16.33 -4.35
CA THR A 178 -6.82 -16.97 -3.82
C THR A 178 -7.97 -15.98 -3.64
N ASP A 179 -9.21 -16.43 -3.73
CA ASP A 179 -10.42 -15.60 -3.56
C ASP A 179 -11.23 -15.89 -2.30
N GLY A 180 -10.93 -16.97 -1.56
CA GLY A 180 -11.65 -17.17 -0.30
C GLY A 180 -11.49 -18.53 0.38
N MET A 181 -11.26 -18.43 1.69
CA MET A 181 -11.36 -19.45 2.74
C MET A 181 -11.08 -20.92 2.35
N PRO A 182 -9.86 -21.41 2.63
CA PRO A 182 -9.53 -22.82 2.49
C PRO A 182 -10.55 -23.70 3.20
N ASN A 183 -11.22 -24.56 2.43
CA ASN A 183 -12.25 -25.48 2.93
C ASN A 183 -11.68 -26.91 3.11
N ILE A 184 -10.50 -27.18 2.56
CA ILE A 184 -9.69 -28.36 2.85
C ILE A 184 -8.47 -27.91 3.64
N ASN A 185 -8.44 -28.23 4.92
CA ASN A 185 -7.37 -27.84 5.83
C ASN A 185 -6.59 -29.06 6.30
N PRO A 186 -5.25 -28.95 6.44
CA PRO A 186 -4.47 -30.01 7.06
C PRO A 186 -4.86 -30.15 8.55
N PRO A 187 -4.63 -31.31 9.20
CA PRO A 187 -5.13 -31.58 10.56
C PRO A 187 -4.72 -30.58 11.64
N ARG A 188 -3.65 -29.82 11.42
CA ARG A 188 -3.11 -28.83 12.37
C ARG A 188 -3.35 -27.37 11.93
N GLY A 189 -4.06 -27.15 10.83
CA GLY A 189 -4.16 -25.85 10.17
C GLY A 189 -2.95 -25.51 9.30
N ILE A 190 -3.13 -24.57 8.38
CA ILE A 190 -2.18 -24.25 7.30
C ILE A 190 -0.93 -23.57 7.86
N LEU A 191 -1.09 -22.50 8.66
CA LEU A 191 0.04 -21.77 9.25
C LEU A 191 0.93 -22.64 10.15
N PRO A 192 0.40 -23.48 11.08
CA PRO A 192 1.23 -24.39 11.86
C PRO A 192 1.99 -25.43 11.02
N MET A 193 1.42 -25.85 9.89
CA MET A 193 2.10 -26.75 8.95
C MET A 193 3.25 -26.04 8.21
N LEU A 194 3.07 -24.78 7.81
CA LEU A 194 4.13 -23.96 7.23
C LEU A 194 5.28 -23.75 8.21
N LYS A 195 4.98 -23.38 9.46
CA LYS A 195 5.97 -23.25 10.55
C LYS A 195 6.75 -24.55 10.77
N ARG A 196 6.05 -25.69 10.77
CA ARG A 196 6.70 -27.00 10.89
C ARG A 196 7.61 -27.32 9.70
N LEU A 197 7.23 -26.92 8.48
CA LEU A 197 8.05 -27.09 7.29
C LEU A 197 9.32 -26.23 7.38
N LYS A 198 9.18 -24.97 7.81
CA LYS A 198 10.29 -24.07 8.10
C LYS A 198 11.23 -24.66 9.15
N GLU A 199 10.71 -25.17 10.27
CA GLU A 199 11.52 -25.79 11.33
C GLU A 199 12.32 -27.01 10.86
N LYS A 200 11.78 -27.80 9.92
CA LYS A 200 12.44 -28.98 9.35
C LYS A 200 13.40 -28.64 8.20
N SER A 201 13.33 -27.44 7.66
CA SER A 201 14.17 -27.01 6.56
C SER A 201 15.55 -26.60 7.07
N GLU A 202 16.56 -26.69 6.21
CA GLU A 202 17.93 -26.30 6.56
C GLU A 202 17.97 -24.83 7.04
N GLY A 203 18.71 -24.59 8.11
CA GLY A 203 18.77 -23.25 8.74
C GLY A 203 17.47 -22.81 9.43
N ARG A 204 16.44 -23.67 9.55
CA ARG A 204 15.11 -23.35 10.09
C ARG A 204 14.42 -22.20 9.34
N LYS A 205 14.59 -22.14 8.03
CA LYS A 205 14.06 -21.09 7.15
C LYS A 205 13.35 -21.71 5.94
N LEU A 206 12.40 -20.97 5.37
CA LEU A 206 11.79 -21.37 4.11
C LEU A 206 12.80 -21.16 2.96
N PRO A 207 12.75 -22.00 1.91
CA PRO A 207 13.70 -21.90 0.79
C PRO A 207 13.47 -20.65 -0.07
N CYS A 208 12.28 -20.04 0.02
CA CYS A 208 11.82 -18.93 -0.81
C CYS A 208 10.99 -17.95 0.02
N THR A 209 10.73 -16.76 -0.54
CA THR A 209 9.69 -15.89 0.04
C THR A 209 8.30 -16.41 -0.34
N VAL A 210 7.28 -16.08 0.45
CA VAL A 210 5.88 -16.40 0.16
C VAL A 210 5.06 -15.13 0.25
N SER A 211 4.55 -14.65 -0.88
CA SER A 211 3.61 -13.52 -0.94
C SER A 211 2.21 -14.01 -1.26
N THR A 212 1.19 -13.39 -0.68
CA THR A 212 -0.21 -13.79 -0.80
C THR A 212 -1.05 -12.66 -1.41
N PHE A 213 -1.89 -12.99 -2.37
CA PHE A 213 -2.75 -12.07 -3.12
C PHE A 213 -4.19 -12.55 -3.00
N GLY A 214 -4.97 -11.83 -2.20
CA GLY A 214 -6.37 -12.14 -1.94
C GLY A 214 -7.27 -11.33 -2.87
N PHE A 215 -8.17 -11.99 -3.59
CA PHE A 215 -9.11 -11.37 -4.52
C PHE A 215 -10.53 -11.36 -3.96
N GLY A 216 -11.25 -10.24 -4.14
CA GLY A 216 -12.62 -10.10 -3.64
C GLY A 216 -12.68 -9.99 -2.12
N TYR A 217 -13.88 -10.07 -1.54
CA TYR A 217 -14.13 -9.68 -0.14
C TYR A 217 -14.33 -10.86 0.82
N GLU A 218 -14.44 -12.09 0.31
CA GLU A 218 -14.70 -13.30 1.12
C GLU A 218 -13.40 -14.03 1.52
N LEU A 219 -12.42 -13.27 2.03
CA LEU A 219 -11.07 -13.77 2.33
C LEU A 219 -10.82 -13.93 3.84
N ASP A 220 -10.04 -14.96 4.20
CA ASP A 220 -9.35 -15.00 5.49
C ASP A 220 -8.06 -14.16 5.39
N SER A 221 -8.21 -12.83 5.37
CA SER A 221 -7.08 -11.89 5.27
C SER A 221 -6.06 -12.07 6.38
N ALA A 222 -6.50 -12.47 7.59
CA ALA A 222 -5.61 -12.72 8.71
C ALA A 222 -4.69 -13.91 8.41
N LEU A 223 -5.24 -15.04 7.94
CA LEU A 223 -4.45 -16.18 7.52
C LEU A 223 -3.47 -15.83 6.39
N LEU A 224 -3.92 -15.12 5.35
CA LEU A 224 -3.08 -14.76 4.21
C LEU A 224 -1.92 -13.84 4.63
N ASN A 225 -2.20 -12.88 5.50
CA ASN A 225 -1.17 -12.03 6.08
C ASN A 225 -0.19 -12.83 6.94
N ASP A 226 -0.67 -13.73 7.79
CA ASP A 226 0.18 -14.57 8.64
C ASP A 226 1.10 -15.48 7.81
N LEU A 227 0.60 -16.05 6.70
CA LEU A 227 1.41 -16.84 5.77
C LEU A 227 2.49 -16.00 5.10
N ALA A 228 2.14 -14.79 4.64
CA ALA A 228 3.10 -13.87 4.03
C ALA A 228 4.19 -13.43 5.01
N MET A 229 3.80 -13.07 6.24
CA MET A 229 4.73 -12.72 7.31
C MET A 229 5.66 -13.89 7.66
N GLU A 230 5.13 -15.11 7.78
CA GLU A 230 5.96 -16.30 8.10
C GLU A 230 6.98 -16.61 6.99
N GLY A 231 6.63 -16.28 5.74
CA GLY A 231 7.48 -16.45 4.56
C GLY A 231 8.21 -15.19 4.09
N PHE A 232 8.29 -14.13 4.89
CA PHE A 232 8.96 -12.87 4.54
C PHE A 232 8.56 -12.28 3.17
N GLY A 233 7.31 -12.51 2.76
CA GLY A 233 6.72 -11.90 1.58
C GLY A 233 5.74 -10.80 1.96
N ALA A 234 4.88 -10.44 1.01
CA ALA A 234 3.87 -9.40 1.18
C ALA A 234 2.47 -9.98 1.02
N TYR A 235 1.51 -9.42 1.75
CA TYR A 235 0.09 -9.64 1.52
C TYR A 235 -0.49 -8.44 0.76
N ALA A 236 -1.26 -8.70 -0.29
CA ALA A 236 -2.04 -7.68 -0.99
C ALA A 236 -3.50 -8.10 -1.10
N PHE A 237 -4.38 -7.16 -0.77
CA PHE A 237 -5.82 -7.28 -0.97
C PHE A 237 -6.19 -6.61 -2.30
N ILE A 238 -6.92 -7.33 -3.15
CA ILE A 238 -7.30 -6.90 -4.50
C ILE A 238 -8.83 -6.93 -4.58
N PRO A 239 -9.50 -5.78 -4.37
CA PRO A 239 -10.95 -5.70 -4.38
C PRO A 239 -11.53 -5.94 -5.78
N ASP A 240 -10.83 -5.48 -6.82
CA ASP A 240 -11.31 -5.51 -8.20
C ASP A 240 -10.17 -5.44 -9.24
N ALA A 241 -10.56 -5.55 -10.51
CA ALA A 241 -9.64 -5.61 -11.65
C ALA A 241 -8.76 -4.34 -11.82
N GLY A 242 -9.23 -3.17 -11.38
CA GLY A 242 -8.51 -1.90 -11.51
C GLY A 242 -7.21 -1.88 -10.71
N PHE A 243 -7.12 -2.68 -9.63
CA PHE A 243 -5.93 -2.74 -8.78
C PHE A 243 -4.85 -3.70 -9.28
N VAL A 244 -5.15 -4.59 -10.23
CA VAL A 244 -4.19 -5.61 -10.71
C VAL A 244 -2.91 -4.98 -11.22
N GLY A 245 -3.00 -4.00 -12.12
CA GLY A 245 -1.83 -3.35 -12.70
C GLY A 245 -0.90 -2.78 -11.63
N THR A 246 -1.44 -1.90 -10.78
CA THR A 246 -0.69 -1.23 -9.71
C THR A 246 -0.09 -2.22 -8.70
N VAL A 247 -0.89 -3.19 -8.24
CA VAL A 247 -0.45 -4.17 -7.23
C VAL A 247 0.68 -5.04 -7.77
N PHE A 248 0.53 -5.61 -8.96
CA PHE A 248 1.52 -6.53 -9.49
C PHE A 248 2.77 -5.83 -10.04
N VAL A 249 2.65 -4.62 -10.60
CA VAL A 249 3.84 -3.83 -10.97
C VAL A 249 4.67 -3.49 -9.72
N ASN A 250 4.02 -3.06 -8.63
CA ASN A 250 4.71 -2.75 -7.37
C ASN A 250 5.28 -4.01 -6.72
N ALA A 251 4.52 -5.11 -6.68
CA ALA A 251 4.98 -6.38 -6.12
C ALA A 251 6.18 -6.93 -6.88
N MET A 252 6.12 -6.92 -8.22
CA MET A 252 7.24 -7.35 -9.07
C MET A 252 8.45 -6.43 -8.90
N SER A 253 8.28 -5.11 -8.90
CA SER A 253 9.40 -4.18 -8.70
C SER A 253 10.15 -4.44 -7.39
N ASN A 254 9.43 -4.66 -6.28
CA ASN A 254 10.03 -4.99 -4.99
C ASN A 254 10.68 -6.38 -4.98
N LEU A 255 10.00 -7.38 -5.54
CA LEU A 255 10.48 -8.76 -5.58
C LEU A 255 11.76 -8.86 -6.41
N LEU A 256 11.75 -8.28 -7.61
CA LEU A 256 12.86 -8.30 -8.55
C LEU A 256 14.06 -7.45 -8.07
N ALA A 257 13.84 -6.48 -7.20
CA ALA A 257 14.91 -5.72 -6.55
C ALA A 257 15.58 -6.45 -5.36
N THR A 258 15.11 -7.65 -4.98
CA THR A 258 15.61 -8.38 -3.79
C THR A 258 17.07 -8.80 -3.95
N MET A 259 17.95 -8.17 -3.16
CA MET A 259 19.39 -8.42 -3.18
C MET A 259 19.86 -9.37 -2.09
N ALA A 260 19.21 -9.39 -0.93
CA ALA A 260 19.54 -10.20 0.25
C ALA A 260 18.25 -10.77 0.82
N ARG A 261 18.31 -12.00 1.34
CA ARG A 261 17.25 -12.55 2.19
C ARG A 261 17.83 -12.87 3.56
N ASP A 262 16.96 -13.26 4.48
CA ASP A 262 17.35 -13.73 5.79
C ASP A 262 18.16 -12.68 6.57
N VAL A 263 17.85 -11.40 6.36
CA VAL A 263 18.58 -10.30 6.95
C VAL A 263 18.20 -10.19 8.42
N VAL A 264 19.15 -10.49 9.29
CA VAL A 264 18.95 -10.51 10.74
C VAL A 264 19.95 -9.56 11.37
N VAL A 265 19.45 -8.68 12.24
CA VAL A 265 20.28 -7.77 13.02
C VAL A 265 20.32 -8.24 14.46
N THR A 266 21.51 -8.57 14.95
CA THR A 266 21.78 -8.83 16.37
C THR A 266 22.42 -7.59 16.98
N LEU A 267 21.78 -7.07 18.02
CA LEU A 267 22.24 -5.90 18.76
C LEU A 267 22.80 -6.32 20.12
N ARG A 268 23.92 -5.70 20.48
CA ARG A 268 24.59 -5.88 21.77
C ARG A 268 24.84 -4.54 22.43
N SER A 269 24.48 -4.44 23.70
CA SER A 269 24.78 -3.29 24.54
C SER A 269 24.92 -3.73 26.00
N THR A 270 25.61 -2.92 26.81
CA THR A 270 25.61 -3.05 28.28
C THR A 270 24.37 -2.44 28.91
N ARG A 271 23.55 -1.72 28.13
CA ARG A 271 22.32 -1.04 28.54
C ARG A 271 21.08 -1.82 28.10
N LYS A 272 19.95 -1.54 28.73
CA LYS A 272 18.67 -2.12 28.31
C LYS A 272 18.23 -1.42 27.03
N MET A 273 17.74 -2.21 26.08
CA MET A 273 17.29 -1.73 24.77
C MET A 273 15.79 -1.99 24.58
N THR A 274 15.07 -0.99 24.07
CA THR A 274 13.68 -1.12 23.61
C THR A 274 13.64 -0.82 22.12
N VAL A 275 13.16 -1.76 21.30
CA VAL A 275 13.07 -1.59 19.83
C VAL A 275 11.74 -0.91 19.48
N LEU A 276 11.76 0.06 18.57
CA LEU A 276 10.56 0.77 18.07
C LEU A 276 10.01 0.13 16.79
N GLY A 277 8.77 0.44 16.42
CA GLY A 277 8.20 0.13 15.11
C GLY A 277 7.67 -1.30 14.94
N GLY A 278 7.30 -1.97 16.04
CA GLY A 278 6.61 -3.26 16.00
C GLY A 278 7.38 -4.44 15.40
N HIS A 279 8.71 -4.36 15.28
CA HIS A 279 9.51 -5.46 14.73
C HIS A 279 9.34 -6.77 15.52
N GLN A 280 9.49 -7.92 14.83
CA GLN A 280 9.56 -9.21 15.50
C GLN A 280 10.94 -9.36 16.17
N ILE A 281 10.93 -9.46 17.49
CA ILE A 281 12.15 -9.50 18.30
C ILE A 281 12.25 -10.84 19.03
N SER A 282 13.42 -11.46 19.00
CA SER A 282 13.78 -12.52 19.93
C SER A 282 14.71 -11.94 20.99
N GLN A 283 14.23 -11.85 22.23
CA GLN A 283 15.00 -11.35 23.37
C GLN A 283 15.43 -12.53 24.25
N ASN A 284 16.68 -12.95 24.08
CA ASN A 284 17.39 -13.81 25.04
C ASN A 284 18.47 -12.95 25.72
N GLU A 285 19.75 -13.35 25.64
CA GLU A 285 20.90 -12.53 26.10
C GLU A 285 21.28 -11.41 25.13
N VAL A 286 20.79 -11.48 23.88
CA VAL A 286 21.01 -10.49 22.82
C VAL A 286 19.68 -10.17 22.15
N THR A 287 19.52 -8.94 21.68
CA THR A 287 18.33 -8.49 20.95
C THR A 287 18.50 -8.83 19.49
N THR A 288 17.68 -9.76 18.97
CA THR A 288 17.72 -10.14 17.55
C THR A 288 16.46 -9.68 16.85
N ILE A 289 16.62 -9.04 15.69
CA ILE A 289 15.57 -8.43 14.89
C ILE A 289 15.63 -9.03 13.49
N ASP A 290 14.53 -9.61 13.03
CA ASP A 290 14.40 -10.15 11.68
C ASP A 290 13.89 -9.06 10.73
N LEU A 291 14.70 -8.70 9.74
CA LEU A 291 14.38 -7.70 8.72
C LEU A 291 13.88 -8.33 7.41
N GLY A 292 13.88 -9.67 7.30
CA GLY A 292 13.44 -10.41 6.14
C GLY A 292 14.34 -10.21 4.91
N THR A 293 13.88 -9.41 3.95
CA THR A 293 14.59 -9.16 2.68
C THR A 293 15.16 -7.75 2.61
N LEU A 294 16.27 -7.60 1.87
CA LEU A 294 16.85 -6.31 1.52
C LEU A 294 16.79 -6.13 0.00
N GLN A 295 16.28 -4.99 -0.44
CA GLN A 295 16.16 -4.62 -1.85
C GLN A 295 17.29 -3.65 -2.23
N PHE A 296 17.73 -3.71 -3.48
CA PHE A 296 18.64 -2.69 -4.03
C PHE A 296 18.00 -1.29 -3.92
N GLY A 297 18.81 -0.30 -3.54
CA GLY A 297 18.35 1.08 -3.38
C GLY A 297 17.47 1.35 -2.16
N GLN A 298 17.16 0.33 -1.34
CA GLN A 298 16.32 0.47 -0.16
C GLN A 298 17.10 0.12 1.12
N THR A 299 17.42 1.14 1.91
CA THR A 299 17.98 0.97 3.26
C THR A 299 16.92 0.44 4.23
N LYS A 300 17.30 -0.47 5.12
CA LYS A 300 16.48 -0.87 6.28
C LYS A 300 17.01 -0.21 7.53
N ASP A 301 16.17 0.63 8.14
CA ASP A 301 16.49 1.37 9.36
C ASP A 301 15.79 0.73 10.56
N VAL A 302 16.51 0.57 11.66
CA VAL A 302 16.01 0.11 12.96
C VAL A 302 16.36 1.15 14.01
N VAL A 303 15.37 1.56 14.82
CA VAL A 303 15.61 2.46 15.96
C VAL A 303 15.40 1.73 17.27
N VAL A 304 16.36 1.88 18.17
CA VAL A 304 16.34 1.32 19.52
C VAL A 304 16.57 2.42 20.55
N MET A 305 15.80 2.40 21.63
CA MET A 305 15.95 3.29 22.77
C MET A 305 16.83 2.61 23.83
N LEU A 306 17.93 3.26 24.21
CA LEU A 306 18.78 2.86 25.32
C LEU A 306 18.34 3.54 26.62
N ASP A 307 18.36 2.80 27.74
CA ASP A 307 18.04 3.32 29.08
C ASP A 307 19.13 4.21 29.71
N GLY A 308 19.96 4.85 28.89
CA GLY A 308 21.03 5.77 29.29
C GLY A 308 22.16 5.80 28.27
N GLU A 309 23.22 6.54 28.57
CA GLU A 309 24.43 6.56 27.73
C GLU A 309 25.11 5.17 27.70
N GLY A 310 25.42 4.71 26.50
CA GLY A 310 26.07 3.43 26.24
C GLY A 310 26.35 3.24 24.75
N GLU A 311 27.12 2.20 24.42
CA GLU A 311 27.41 1.83 23.04
C GLU A 311 26.47 0.72 22.56
N VAL A 312 26.20 0.70 21.25
CA VAL A 312 25.50 -0.39 20.58
C VAL A 312 26.40 -0.94 19.49
N GLU A 313 26.66 -2.24 19.57
CA GLU A 313 27.25 -2.99 18.48
C GLU A 313 26.13 -3.70 17.72
N ALA A 314 26.04 -3.42 16.42
CA ALA A 314 25.14 -4.09 15.51
C ALA A 314 25.89 -5.12 14.68
N MET A 315 25.28 -6.27 14.50
CA MET A 315 25.80 -7.36 13.68
C MET A 315 24.71 -7.82 12.75
N VAL A 316 24.96 -7.69 11.45
CA VAL A 316 24.00 -8.05 10.41
C VAL A 316 24.47 -9.33 9.75
N GLU A 317 23.61 -10.34 9.76
CA GLU A 317 23.79 -11.58 9.02
C GLU A 317 22.75 -11.64 7.91
N TYR A 318 23.16 -12.11 6.73
CA TYR A 318 22.31 -12.10 5.54
C TYR A 318 22.70 -13.19 4.56
N LEU A 319 21.82 -13.50 3.61
CA LEU A 319 22.08 -14.47 2.56
C LEU A 319 21.93 -13.87 1.16
N THR A 320 23.02 -13.91 0.41
CA THR A 320 23.08 -13.52 -1.01
C THR A 320 23.10 -14.76 -1.91
N PRO A 321 22.93 -14.58 -3.23
CA PRO A 321 23.22 -15.61 -4.23
C PRO A 321 24.58 -16.30 -4.09
N THR A 322 25.59 -15.54 -3.65
CA THR A 322 26.97 -16.00 -3.52
C THR A 322 27.24 -16.74 -2.20
N GLY A 323 26.26 -16.75 -1.29
CA GLY A 323 26.36 -17.36 0.02
C GLY A 323 26.06 -16.40 1.19
N PRO A 324 26.25 -16.87 2.42
CA PRO A 324 26.00 -16.09 3.62
C PRO A 324 27.05 -15.00 3.80
N GLY A 325 26.61 -13.83 4.23
CA GLY A 325 27.47 -12.69 4.56
C GLY A 325 27.20 -12.19 5.98
N ARG A 326 28.18 -11.47 6.52
CA ARG A 326 28.09 -10.85 7.83
C ARG A 326 28.86 -9.54 7.86
N VAL A 327 28.28 -8.52 8.48
CA VAL A 327 28.90 -7.21 8.70
C VAL A 327 28.63 -6.75 10.13
N ALA A 328 29.60 -6.08 10.75
CA ALA A 328 29.46 -5.52 12.09
C ALA A 328 29.66 -4.00 12.04
N ALA A 329 28.92 -3.28 12.87
CA ALA A 329 28.95 -1.83 12.93
C ALA A 329 28.87 -1.34 14.39
N ARG A 330 29.67 -0.32 14.70
CA ARG A 330 29.67 0.40 15.99
C ARG A 330 29.53 1.93 15.84
N GLY A 331 29.42 2.40 14.59
CA GLY A 331 29.41 3.81 14.23
C GLY A 331 29.17 4.00 12.73
N GLY A 332 29.29 5.22 12.24
CA GLY A 332 29.32 5.52 10.80
C GLY A 332 27.98 5.93 10.18
N ALA A 333 26.86 5.91 10.92
CA ALA A 333 25.63 6.51 10.44
C ALA A 333 25.62 8.02 10.74
N ASP A 334 24.83 8.78 9.98
CA ASP A 334 24.63 10.21 10.23
C ASP A 334 23.69 10.44 11.43
N PRO A 335 24.15 11.09 12.52
CA PRO A 335 23.32 11.39 13.68
C PRO A 335 22.08 12.24 13.36
N SER A 336 22.10 13.04 12.29
CA SER A 336 20.94 13.86 11.89
C SER A 336 19.72 13.00 11.52
N ARG A 337 19.93 11.78 11.03
CA ARG A 337 18.87 10.84 10.63
C ARG A 337 18.15 10.19 11.81
N VAL A 338 18.70 10.25 13.02
CA VAL A 338 18.18 9.47 14.16
C VAL A 338 16.80 9.97 14.59
N GLU A 339 16.65 11.27 14.77
CA GLU A 339 15.40 11.86 15.28
C GLU A 339 14.23 11.72 14.29
N PRO A 340 14.40 12.00 12.98
CA PRO A 340 13.35 11.73 11.98
C PRO A 340 12.92 10.26 11.96
N GLN A 341 13.86 9.31 11.99
CA GLN A 341 13.53 7.89 11.98
C GLN A 341 12.85 7.43 13.28
N ARG A 342 13.25 7.99 14.43
CA ARG A 342 12.58 7.77 15.71
C ARG A 342 11.12 8.21 15.63
N LEU A 343 10.84 9.40 15.09
CA LEU A 343 9.47 9.90 14.93
C LEU A 343 8.65 9.06 13.96
N ARG A 344 9.22 8.63 12.82
CA ARG A 344 8.53 7.74 11.87
C ARG A 344 8.09 6.43 12.52
N LEU A 345 9.00 5.78 13.25
CA LEU A 345 8.69 4.51 13.92
C LEU A 345 7.74 4.71 15.11
N LYS A 346 7.87 5.83 15.84
CA LYS A 346 6.91 6.18 16.89
C LYS A 346 5.51 6.46 16.32
N ALA A 347 5.39 7.02 15.11
CA ALA A 347 4.10 7.16 14.44
C ALA A 347 3.45 5.80 14.18
N VAL A 348 4.22 4.81 13.70
CA VAL A 348 3.75 3.43 13.52
C VAL A 348 3.25 2.85 14.85
N ASP A 349 4.04 2.99 15.92
CA ASP A 349 3.67 2.49 17.25
C ASP A 349 2.39 3.19 17.77
N SER A 350 2.25 4.49 17.57
CA SER A 350 1.07 5.29 17.94
C SER A 350 -0.18 4.89 17.14
N ILE A 351 -0.07 4.67 15.83
CA ILE A 351 -1.18 4.17 15.00
C ILE A 351 -1.60 2.78 15.49
N GLN A 352 -0.64 1.90 15.76
CA GLN A 352 -0.94 0.56 16.26
C GLN A 352 -1.63 0.61 17.63
N GLN A 353 -1.24 1.53 18.51
CA GLN A 353 -1.91 1.78 19.78
C GLN A 353 -3.33 2.33 19.59
N ALA A 354 -3.53 3.29 18.70
CA ALA A 354 -4.84 3.84 18.37
C ALA A 354 -5.78 2.75 17.80
N MET A 355 -5.30 1.94 16.85
CA MET A 355 -6.04 0.79 16.32
C MET A 355 -6.39 -0.23 17.41
N ASN A 356 -5.49 -0.46 18.37
CA ASN A 356 -5.76 -1.35 19.49
C ASN A 356 -6.80 -0.77 20.45
N ALA A 357 -6.80 0.54 20.69
CA ALA A 357 -7.82 1.21 21.48
C ALA A 357 -9.21 1.06 20.84
N LEU A 358 -9.30 1.08 19.50
CA LEU A 358 -10.55 0.88 18.77
C LEU A 358 -11.12 -0.55 18.80
N LYS A 359 -10.37 -1.55 19.29
CA LYS A 359 -10.83 -2.94 19.31
C LYS A 359 -11.95 -3.16 20.33
N LEU A 360 -13.15 -3.41 19.83
CA LEU A 360 -14.29 -3.88 20.63
C LEU A 360 -14.31 -5.40 20.75
N THR A 361 -14.55 -5.92 21.96
CA THR A 361 -14.80 -7.36 22.17
C THR A 361 -16.12 -7.77 21.54
N ALA A 362 -16.34 -9.08 21.32
CA ALA A 362 -17.63 -9.59 20.84
C ALA A 362 -18.79 -9.18 21.76
N MET A 363 -18.53 -9.11 23.08
CA MET A 363 -19.51 -8.69 24.07
C MET A 363 -19.78 -7.17 23.99
N ASP A 364 -18.76 -6.35 23.79
CA ASP A 364 -18.93 -4.90 23.56
C ASP A 364 -19.79 -4.62 22.33
N ARG A 365 -19.54 -5.33 21.22
CA ARG A 365 -20.33 -5.22 19.99
C ARG A 365 -21.78 -5.66 20.20
N ALA A 366 -21.99 -6.79 20.89
CA ALA A 366 -23.33 -7.27 21.21
C ALA A 366 -24.12 -6.29 22.11
N ASN A 367 -23.42 -5.55 22.97
CA ASN A 367 -23.99 -4.52 23.83
C ASN A 367 -24.15 -3.15 23.13
N GLY A 368 -23.82 -3.03 21.84
CA GLY A 368 -23.92 -1.79 21.08
C GLY A 368 -23.00 -0.68 21.58
N LYS A 369 -21.87 -1.03 22.21
CA LYS A 369 -20.90 -0.04 22.70
C LYS A 369 -20.31 0.74 21.51
N PRO A 370 -20.28 2.09 21.56
CA PRO A 370 -19.66 2.87 20.50
C PRO A 370 -18.15 2.63 20.45
N LEU A 371 -17.54 2.85 19.28
CA LEU A 371 -16.09 2.85 19.14
C LEU A 371 -15.49 3.98 20.00
N PRO A 372 -14.39 3.72 20.73
CA PRO A 372 -13.73 4.72 21.56
C PRO A 372 -12.86 5.65 20.69
N LEU A 373 -13.52 6.48 19.88
CA LEU A 373 -12.84 7.37 18.93
C LEU A 373 -12.00 8.44 19.65
N GLU A 374 -12.45 8.94 20.80
CA GLU A 374 -11.71 9.96 21.57
C GLU A 374 -10.35 9.45 22.07
N ASP A 375 -10.28 8.19 22.53
CA ASP A 375 -9.03 7.59 23.00
C ASP A 375 -8.03 7.43 21.85
N ALA A 376 -8.50 6.96 20.70
CA ALA A 376 -7.70 6.79 19.51
C ALA A 376 -7.20 8.13 18.95
N ASP A 377 -8.09 9.12 18.86
CA ASP A 377 -7.77 10.49 18.43
C ASP A 377 -6.78 11.17 19.38
N GLY A 378 -6.93 10.98 20.70
CA GLY A 378 -5.99 11.51 21.70
C GLY A 378 -4.56 10.99 21.51
N ILE A 379 -4.40 9.71 21.15
CA ILE A 379 -3.08 9.10 20.85
C ILE A 379 -2.46 9.76 19.61
N ILE A 380 -3.23 9.94 18.53
CA ILE A 380 -2.74 10.56 17.30
C ILE A 380 -2.37 12.03 17.55
N LYS A 381 -3.21 12.80 18.23
CA LYS A 381 -2.93 14.22 18.57
C LYS A 381 -1.68 14.39 19.43
N ALA A 382 -1.46 13.50 20.39
CA ALA A 382 -0.23 13.51 21.19
C ALA A 382 1.00 13.26 20.31
N MET A 383 0.91 12.31 19.37
CA MET A 383 1.98 12.02 18.40
C MET A 383 2.28 13.24 17.51
N VAL A 384 1.25 13.87 16.93
CA VAL A 384 1.42 15.08 16.12
C VAL A 384 2.08 16.20 16.93
N SER A 385 1.63 16.43 18.17
CA SER A 385 2.22 17.46 19.04
C SER A 385 3.72 17.20 19.29
N GLU A 386 4.13 15.94 19.41
CA GLU A 386 5.54 15.57 19.54
C GLU A 386 6.33 15.85 18.26
N ILE A 387 5.80 15.49 17.08
CA ILE A 387 6.47 15.81 15.80
C ILE A 387 6.64 17.33 15.65
N LYS A 388 5.59 18.11 15.92
CA LYS A 388 5.60 19.59 15.79
C LYS A 388 6.61 20.27 16.72
N THR A 389 6.90 19.67 17.88
CA THR A 389 7.83 20.23 18.87
C THR A 389 9.25 19.69 18.72
N SER A 390 9.47 18.67 17.88
CA SER A 390 10.79 18.10 17.61
C SER A 390 11.65 19.01 16.72
N THR A 391 12.97 18.86 16.84
CA THR A 391 13.95 19.50 15.96
C THR A 391 13.83 19.07 14.49
N ALA A 392 13.21 17.92 14.23
CA ALA A 392 13.02 17.37 12.88
C ALA A 392 11.71 17.82 12.20
N CYS A 393 10.90 18.69 12.82
CA CYS A 393 9.55 19.01 12.35
C CYS A 393 9.50 19.58 10.92
N ASN A 394 10.55 20.28 10.48
CA ASN A 394 10.63 20.92 9.17
C ASN A 394 11.29 20.03 8.10
N GLU A 395 11.62 18.78 8.40
CA GLU A 395 12.08 17.86 7.38
C GLU A 395 10.95 17.46 6.43
N GLU A 396 11.26 17.27 5.15
CA GLU A 396 10.29 16.89 4.11
C GLU A 396 9.49 15.64 4.51
N ALA A 397 10.17 14.63 5.06
CA ALA A 397 9.54 13.40 5.52
C ALA A 397 8.56 13.61 6.68
N MET A 398 8.81 14.59 7.57
CA MET A 398 7.91 14.92 8.69
C MET A 398 6.75 15.79 8.24
N THR A 399 6.96 16.63 7.23
CA THR A 399 5.90 17.47 6.65
C THR A 399 4.81 16.60 6.05
N GLY A 400 5.16 15.64 5.16
CA GLY A 400 4.17 14.73 4.59
C GLY A 400 3.48 13.85 5.64
N LEU A 401 4.23 13.36 6.65
CA LEU A 401 3.64 12.60 7.74
C LEU A 401 2.66 13.42 8.59
N LEU A 402 2.94 14.71 8.83
CA LEU A 402 2.03 15.60 9.53
C LEU A 402 0.77 15.88 8.70
N GLU A 403 0.90 16.08 7.38
CA GLU A 403 -0.24 16.21 6.48
C GLU A 403 -1.16 14.99 6.54
N ASP A 404 -0.58 13.79 6.56
CA ASP A 404 -1.32 12.53 6.69
C ASP A 404 -1.98 12.35 8.07
N LEU A 405 -1.33 12.82 9.16
CA LEU A 405 -1.77 12.59 10.54
C LEU A 405 -2.72 13.64 11.12
N ASP A 406 -2.48 14.94 10.87
CA ASP A 406 -3.34 16.01 11.40
C ASP A 406 -4.67 16.11 10.64
N GLY A 407 -4.72 15.58 9.41
CA GLY A 407 -5.64 16.12 8.43
C GLY A 407 -5.35 17.61 8.17
N GLN A 408 -5.98 18.20 7.18
CA GLN A 408 -5.62 19.56 6.80
C GLN A 408 -6.33 20.60 7.71
N ASP A 409 -5.61 21.36 8.55
CA ASP A 409 -6.20 22.42 9.42
C ASP A 409 -6.69 23.62 8.58
N CYS A 410 -7.97 23.58 8.27
CA CYS A 410 -8.68 24.54 7.44
C CYS A 410 -8.68 25.98 7.97
N ALA A 411 -8.62 26.15 9.29
CA ALA A 411 -8.70 27.47 9.90
C ALA A 411 -7.45 28.31 9.60
N GLN A 412 -6.28 27.67 9.44
CA GLN A 412 -5.00 28.33 9.28
C GLN A 412 -4.53 28.51 7.83
N ARG A 413 -5.28 27.99 6.84
CA ARG A 413 -4.90 28.10 5.43
C ARG A 413 -4.77 29.55 4.96
N GLN A 414 -3.69 29.81 4.22
CA GLN A 414 -3.30 31.09 3.62
C GLN A 414 -2.76 30.85 2.20
N GLY A 415 -2.71 31.90 1.37
CA GLY A 415 -2.14 31.81 0.01
C GLY A 415 -3.12 31.30 -1.06
N GLY A 416 -4.37 31.04 -0.69
CA GLY A 416 -5.44 30.59 -1.57
C GLY A 416 -6.80 31.17 -1.18
N ALA A 417 -7.88 30.53 -1.60
CA ALA A 417 -9.24 30.93 -1.26
C ALA A 417 -10.16 29.73 -1.01
N PHE A 418 -11.07 29.90 -0.06
CA PHE A 418 -12.22 29.00 0.09
C PHE A 418 -13.35 29.46 -0.82
N ILE A 419 -13.82 28.57 -1.68
CA ILE A 419 -14.86 28.86 -2.66
C ILE A 419 -16.06 27.95 -2.42
N THR A 420 -17.21 28.56 -2.07
CA THR A 420 -18.48 27.85 -1.95
C THR A 420 -19.19 27.86 -3.30
N LEU A 421 -19.37 26.67 -3.86
CA LEU A 421 -20.05 26.44 -5.13
C LEU A 421 -21.44 25.87 -4.87
N GLN A 422 -22.43 26.40 -5.57
CA GLN A 422 -23.73 25.77 -5.73
C GLN A 422 -23.80 25.08 -7.08
N ILE A 423 -24.18 23.80 -7.09
CA ILE A 423 -24.36 23.01 -8.29
C ILE A 423 -25.85 22.68 -8.44
N GLY A 424 -26.42 23.03 -9.59
CA GLY A 424 -27.85 22.94 -9.86
C GLY A 424 -28.64 24.17 -9.41
N ALA A 425 -29.97 24.09 -9.55
CA ALA A 425 -30.90 25.17 -9.22
C ALA A 425 -32.13 24.65 -8.45
N GLY A 426 -32.80 25.52 -7.70
CA GLY A 426 -34.01 25.20 -6.96
C GLY A 426 -33.76 24.27 -5.75
N SER A 427 -34.75 23.46 -5.40
CA SER A 427 -34.73 22.60 -4.19
C SER A 427 -33.78 21.40 -4.27
N THR A 428 -33.17 21.15 -5.43
CA THR A 428 -32.21 20.05 -5.64
C THR A 428 -30.77 20.55 -5.76
N ALA A 429 -30.53 21.84 -5.54
CA ALA A 429 -29.19 22.41 -5.56
C ALA A 429 -28.35 21.80 -4.43
N GLN A 430 -27.10 21.46 -4.74
CA GLN A 430 -26.12 20.95 -3.78
C GLN A 430 -24.99 21.96 -3.64
N HIS A 431 -24.38 21.99 -2.46
CA HIS A 431 -23.30 22.91 -2.15
C HIS A 431 -22.01 22.16 -1.86
N THR A 432 -20.89 22.76 -2.20
CA THR A 432 -19.59 22.30 -1.75
C THR A 432 -18.65 23.47 -1.51
N LEU A 433 -17.76 23.31 -0.53
CA LEU A 433 -16.67 24.19 -0.18
C LEU A 433 -15.37 23.60 -0.71
N GLN A 434 -14.61 24.37 -1.49
CA GLN A 434 -13.34 23.92 -2.06
C GLN A 434 -12.24 24.92 -1.75
N TRP A 435 -11.07 24.44 -1.33
CA TRP A 435 -9.87 25.25 -1.19
C TRP A 435 -9.08 25.25 -2.49
N LEU A 436 -8.76 26.42 -3.02
CA LEU A 436 -8.04 26.58 -4.29
C LEU A 436 -6.88 27.55 -4.14
N GLU A 437 -5.79 27.29 -4.85
CA GLU A 437 -4.55 28.06 -4.81
C GLU A 437 -4.21 28.74 -6.15
N ASP A 438 -4.91 28.39 -7.24
CA ASP A 438 -4.68 29.03 -8.54
C ASP A 438 -5.25 30.45 -8.60
N ASP A 439 -4.36 31.43 -8.70
CA ASP A 439 -4.69 32.86 -8.75
C ASP A 439 -5.66 33.22 -9.88
N THR A 440 -5.50 32.59 -11.05
CA THR A 440 -6.33 32.88 -12.22
C THR A 440 -7.76 32.40 -11.97
N PHE A 441 -7.89 31.20 -11.42
CA PHE A 441 -9.15 30.59 -11.08
C PHE A 441 -9.89 31.40 -10.02
N ILE A 442 -9.21 31.76 -8.93
CA ILE A 442 -9.78 32.56 -7.82
C ILE A 442 -10.27 33.91 -8.35
N ASN A 443 -9.49 34.59 -9.19
CA ASN A 443 -9.89 35.88 -9.77
C ASN A 443 -11.15 35.78 -10.64
N VAL A 444 -11.33 34.68 -11.37
CA VAL A 444 -12.55 34.42 -12.16
C VAL A 444 -13.72 34.08 -11.24
N ALA A 445 -13.51 33.29 -10.18
CA ALA A 445 -14.54 33.00 -9.18
C ALA A 445 -15.06 34.27 -8.49
N ILE A 446 -14.17 35.22 -8.15
CA ILE A 446 -14.54 36.53 -7.60
C ILE A 446 -15.40 37.33 -8.59
N LYS A 447 -15.03 37.35 -9.88
CA LYS A 447 -15.82 38.01 -10.93
C LYS A 447 -17.19 37.33 -11.10
N HIS A 448 -17.24 36.01 -10.92
CA HIS A 448 -18.47 35.23 -10.95
C HIS A 448 -19.39 35.59 -9.77
N ALA A 449 -18.89 35.58 -8.54
CA ALA A 449 -19.65 35.96 -7.35
C ALA A 449 -20.16 37.42 -7.42
N THR A 450 -19.32 38.35 -7.88
CA THR A 450 -19.66 39.79 -7.95
C THR A 450 -20.54 40.17 -9.15
N GLY A 451 -20.81 39.24 -10.07
CA GLY A 451 -21.59 39.51 -11.29
C GLY A 451 -20.89 40.42 -12.31
N THR A 452 -19.56 40.55 -12.24
CA THR A 452 -18.78 41.49 -13.06
C THR A 452 -18.17 40.88 -14.33
N LEU A 453 -18.50 39.62 -14.65
CA LEU A 453 -18.15 38.97 -15.92
C LEU A 453 -18.77 39.74 -17.11
N ARG A 454 -17.94 40.37 -17.96
CA ARG A 454 -18.37 41.11 -19.17
C ARG A 454 -18.27 40.27 -20.45
N GLY A 455 -19.23 40.47 -21.37
CA GLY A 455 -19.30 39.85 -22.71
C GLY A 455 -20.34 38.74 -22.83
N SER A 456 -20.49 38.13 -24.02
CA SER A 456 -21.40 37.00 -24.36
C SER A 456 -21.24 35.73 -23.48
N ARG A 457 -20.36 35.80 -22.47
CA ARG A 457 -19.97 34.80 -21.48
C ARG A 457 -20.87 34.74 -20.24
N LYS A 458 -22.08 35.31 -20.25
CA LYS A 458 -23.08 35.05 -19.19
C LYS A 458 -23.47 33.55 -19.07
N LYS A 459 -22.94 32.68 -19.93
CA LYS A 459 -23.09 31.21 -19.93
C LYS A 459 -21.76 30.42 -20.07
N GLY A 460 -20.60 31.04 -19.91
CA GLY A 460 -19.32 30.46 -20.36
C GLY A 460 -18.17 30.52 -19.35
N ALA A 461 -18.41 30.10 -18.11
CA ALA A 461 -17.35 29.85 -17.13
C ALA A 461 -17.70 28.57 -16.37
N ILE A 462 -17.46 27.42 -16.99
CA ILE A 462 -17.60 26.12 -16.35
C ILE A 462 -16.27 25.85 -15.62
N PRO A 463 -16.27 25.66 -14.30
CA PRO A 463 -15.06 25.32 -13.56
C PRO A 463 -14.69 23.89 -13.94
N ILE A 464 -13.42 23.69 -14.21
CA ILE A 464 -12.83 22.41 -14.55
C ILE A 464 -11.86 22.05 -13.43
N PHE A 465 -12.21 21.05 -12.65
CA PHE A 465 -11.35 20.42 -11.67
C PHE A 465 -10.73 19.22 -12.36
N ASN A 466 -9.44 19.31 -12.72
CA ASN A 466 -8.80 18.24 -13.50
C ASN A 466 -8.50 17.01 -12.65
N ARG A 467 -8.50 17.17 -11.33
CA ARG A 467 -8.29 16.11 -10.36
C ARG A 467 -9.13 16.31 -9.11
N VAL A 468 -9.78 15.24 -8.70
CA VAL A 468 -10.58 15.13 -7.47
C VAL A 468 -9.93 14.03 -6.63
N LEU A 469 -9.68 14.35 -5.36
CA LEU A 469 -8.93 13.57 -4.39
C LEU A 469 -9.89 12.95 -3.38
N ASN A 470 -9.53 11.76 -2.90
CA ASN A 470 -10.28 11.08 -1.84
C ASN A 470 -9.88 11.66 -0.47
N GLY A 471 -10.82 11.66 0.47
CA GLY A 471 -10.65 12.21 1.81
C GLY A 471 -11.37 13.54 2.00
N THR A 472 -11.96 13.70 3.20
CA THR A 472 -12.54 14.96 3.65
C THR A 472 -11.44 16.01 3.75
N ASP A 473 -11.60 17.11 3.04
CA ASP A 473 -10.85 18.34 3.30
C ASP A 473 -11.68 19.23 4.25
N CYS A 474 -11.68 20.54 4.03
CA CYS A 474 -12.42 21.53 4.81
C CYS A 474 -13.93 21.54 4.60
N ASP A 475 -14.44 20.68 3.73
CA ASP A 475 -15.86 20.44 3.55
C ASP A 475 -16.24 19.14 4.25
N GLU A 476 -16.80 19.25 5.46
CA GLU A 476 -17.27 18.09 6.23
C GLU A 476 -18.48 17.38 5.57
N THR A 477 -19.06 17.97 4.53
CA THR A 477 -20.23 17.42 3.83
C THR A 477 -19.86 16.26 2.91
N TRP A 478 -18.63 16.24 2.38
CA TRP A 478 -18.21 15.31 1.33
C TRP A 478 -16.91 14.60 1.71
N SER A 479 -16.82 13.31 1.37
CA SER A 479 -15.63 12.48 1.61
C SER A 479 -14.55 12.63 0.53
N TRP A 480 -14.59 13.73 -0.22
CA TRP A 480 -13.67 14.06 -1.31
C TRP A 480 -13.46 15.57 -1.40
N HIS A 481 -12.40 15.99 -2.08
CA HIS A 481 -12.11 17.38 -2.39
C HIS A 481 -11.41 17.50 -3.74
N VAL A 482 -11.30 18.71 -4.29
CA VAL A 482 -10.56 18.94 -5.54
C VAL A 482 -9.09 19.26 -5.25
N ASP A 483 -8.19 18.89 -6.16
CA ASP A 483 -6.80 19.32 -6.07
C ASP A 483 -6.75 20.87 -6.16
N PRO A 484 -6.17 21.59 -5.17
CA PRO A 484 -6.18 23.05 -5.12
C PRO A 484 -5.47 23.74 -6.30
N LYS A 485 -4.58 23.04 -7.01
CA LYS A 485 -3.72 23.58 -8.08
C LYS A 485 -4.13 23.11 -9.47
N GLU A 486 -4.78 21.96 -9.60
CA GLU A 486 -5.15 21.39 -10.90
C GLU A 486 -6.53 21.88 -11.41
N VAL A 487 -6.72 23.19 -11.50
CA VAL A 487 -8.01 23.80 -11.85
C VAL A 487 -7.94 24.75 -13.05
N SER A 488 -9.03 24.87 -13.80
CA SER A 488 -9.16 25.83 -14.89
C SER A 488 -10.61 26.22 -15.16
N TRP A 489 -10.84 27.20 -16.02
CA TRP A 489 -12.18 27.57 -16.48
C TRP A 489 -12.31 27.27 -17.97
N ALA A 490 -13.44 26.70 -18.38
CA ALA A 490 -13.75 26.43 -19.78
C ALA A 490 -15.00 27.20 -20.24
N GLU A 491 -15.03 27.56 -21.53
CA GLU A 491 -16.22 28.11 -22.17
C GLU A 491 -17.21 27.02 -22.61
N VAL A 492 -16.70 25.79 -22.85
CA VAL A 492 -17.47 24.59 -23.24
C VAL A 492 -16.77 23.37 -22.63
N ALA A 493 -17.55 22.42 -22.10
CA ALA A 493 -17.07 21.11 -21.65
C ALA A 493 -17.85 19.99 -22.36
N THR A 494 -17.23 18.82 -22.55
CA THR A 494 -17.86 17.63 -23.13
C THR A 494 -18.68 16.87 -22.09
N GLU A 495 -19.74 16.17 -22.51
CA GLU A 495 -20.78 15.51 -21.68
C GLU A 495 -20.31 14.50 -20.60
N VAL A 496 -19.01 14.22 -20.48
CA VAL A 496 -18.49 13.08 -19.69
C VAL A 496 -18.01 13.46 -18.27
N CYS A 497 -18.14 14.72 -17.81
CA CYS A 497 -17.69 15.12 -16.46
C CYS A 497 -18.68 16.01 -15.65
N ASP A 498 -19.94 16.12 -16.09
CA ASP A 498 -20.98 16.91 -15.38
C ASP A 498 -21.71 16.03 -14.34
N ALA A 499 -21.23 16.09 -13.09
CA ALA A 499 -21.78 15.36 -11.95
C ALA A 499 -22.20 16.31 -10.82
N SER A 500 -23.24 15.96 -10.06
CA SER A 500 -23.54 16.68 -8.82
C SER A 500 -22.57 16.23 -7.70
N PRO A 501 -22.29 17.07 -6.69
CA PRO A 501 -21.47 16.68 -5.54
C PRO A 501 -21.89 15.35 -4.90
N GLY A 502 -23.19 15.15 -4.67
CA GLY A 502 -23.73 13.90 -4.14
C GLY A 502 -23.72 12.73 -5.14
N TYR A 503 -23.53 12.98 -6.44
CA TYR A 503 -23.21 11.93 -7.39
C TYR A 503 -21.75 11.52 -7.26
N ILE A 504 -20.82 12.48 -7.10
CA ILE A 504 -19.40 12.19 -6.84
C ILE A 504 -19.25 11.41 -5.53
N GLU A 505 -19.92 11.86 -4.46
CA GLU A 505 -19.93 11.19 -3.17
C GLU A 505 -20.34 9.72 -3.29
N LYS A 506 -21.40 9.44 -4.06
CA LYS A 506 -21.92 8.08 -4.26
C LYS A 506 -21.12 7.25 -5.27
N ASN A 507 -20.17 7.85 -5.97
CA ASN A 507 -19.40 7.24 -7.07
C ASN A 507 -17.90 7.56 -6.94
N SER A 508 -17.40 7.67 -5.71
CA SER A 508 -16.01 8.01 -5.36
C SER A 508 -14.98 7.05 -5.99
N GLY A 509 -15.37 5.80 -6.28
CA GLY A 509 -14.52 4.82 -6.96
C GLY A 509 -14.06 5.23 -8.38
N TRP A 510 -14.76 6.16 -9.05
CA TRP A 510 -14.37 6.68 -10.37
C TRP A 510 -13.26 7.75 -10.31
N LEU A 511 -12.92 8.23 -9.10
CA LEU A 511 -11.90 9.26 -8.88
C LEU A 511 -10.48 8.83 -9.31
N THR A 512 -10.29 7.56 -9.66
CA THR A 512 -9.01 7.01 -10.13
C THR A 512 -8.81 7.03 -11.65
N SER A 513 -9.78 7.49 -12.47
CA SER A 513 -9.58 7.67 -13.92
C SER A 513 -10.65 8.51 -14.63
N PRO A 514 -10.39 9.75 -15.10
CA PRO A 514 -9.27 10.66 -14.86
C PRO A 514 -9.55 11.68 -13.74
N GLY A 515 -10.47 11.37 -12.80
CA GLY A 515 -10.72 12.21 -11.62
C GLY A 515 -11.17 13.64 -11.96
N LYS A 516 -11.67 13.88 -13.19
CA LYS A 516 -12.01 15.21 -13.68
C LYS A 516 -13.48 15.51 -13.42
N TRP A 517 -13.75 16.67 -12.82
CA TRP A 517 -15.11 17.14 -12.55
C TRP A 517 -15.35 18.53 -13.16
N CYS A 518 -16.47 18.68 -13.86
CA CYS A 518 -16.82 19.91 -14.54
C CYS A 518 -18.32 20.24 -14.39
N PRO A 519 -18.78 20.81 -13.26
CA PRO A 519 -20.20 21.06 -13.05
C PRO A 519 -20.70 22.20 -13.94
N TRP A 520 -21.65 21.92 -14.84
CA TRP A 520 -22.13 22.90 -15.84
C TRP A 520 -23.04 23.96 -15.24
N THR A 521 -23.89 23.55 -14.29
CA THR A 521 -24.83 24.45 -13.62
C THR A 521 -24.23 24.93 -12.31
N VAL A 522 -23.15 25.69 -12.38
CA VAL A 522 -22.48 26.22 -11.19
C VAL A 522 -22.89 27.67 -10.89
N SER A 523 -22.97 28.01 -9.62
CA SER A 523 -23.00 29.38 -9.13
C SER A 523 -22.03 29.52 -7.98
N VAL A 524 -21.06 30.42 -8.10
CA VAL A 524 -20.17 30.78 -6.99
C VAL A 524 -20.98 31.62 -5.99
N LEU A 525 -21.23 31.07 -4.80
CA LEU A 525 -22.00 31.72 -3.74
C LEU A 525 -21.13 32.61 -2.86
N ARG A 526 -19.91 32.16 -2.57
CA ARG A 526 -19.00 32.82 -1.63
C ARG A 526 -17.56 32.52 -2.02
N VAL A 527 -16.71 33.54 -1.94
CA VAL A 527 -15.26 33.42 -2.03
C VAL A 527 -14.68 34.08 -0.79
N GLU A 528 -13.96 33.32 0.02
CA GLU A 528 -13.14 33.85 1.11
C GLU A 528 -11.68 33.84 0.65
N ASP A 529 -11.24 34.97 0.11
CA ASP A 529 -9.89 35.16 -0.45
C ASP A 529 -8.89 35.39 0.68
N ARG A 530 -7.97 34.43 0.86
CA ARG A 530 -6.91 34.43 1.89
C ARG A 530 -5.52 34.54 1.28
N ARG A 531 -5.40 35.07 0.07
CA ARG A 531 -4.09 35.36 -0.54
C ARG A 531 -3.37 36.53 0.12
N SER A 532 -4.09 37.34 0.90
CA SER A 532 -3.54 38.44 1.69
C SER A 532 -3.69 38.18 3.19
N ALA A 533 -2.87 38.84 4.00
CA ALA A 533 -2.84 38.67 5.46
C ALA A 533 -4.19 38.98 6.16
N GLN A 534 -5.10 39.71 5.50
CA GLN A 534 -6.48 39.88 5.95
C GLN A 534 -7.43 39.18 4.97
N PRO A 535 -8.12 38.10 5.39
CA PRO A 535 -9.12 37.42 4.56
C PRO A 535 -10.20 38.38 4.07
N GLN A 536 -10.51 38.33 2.77
CA GLN A 536 -11.61 39.09 2.18
C GLN A 536 -12.77 38.16 1.88
N LEU A 537 -13.92 38.43 2.49
CA LEU A 537 -15.15 37.70 2.24
C LEU A 537 -15.96 38.38 1.13
N ILE A 538 -16.25 37.64 0.07
CA ILE A 538 -16.96 38.10 -1.11
C ILE A 538 -18.15 37.18 -1.33
N GLU A 539 -19.35 37.69 -1.11
CA GLU A 539 -20.59 36.96 -1.30
C GLU A 539 -21.22 37.28 -2.65
N SER A 540 -21.93 36.29 -3.20
CA SER A 540 -22.68 36.44 -4.44
C SER A 540 -23.76 37.48 -4.28
N LYS A 541 -23.92 38.35 -5.27
CA LYS A 541 -25.01 39.36 -5.27
C LYS A 541 -26.39 38.76 -5.56
N GLY A 542 -26.50 37.44 -5.72
CA GLY A 542 -27.71 36.78 -6.20
C GLY A 542 -27.98 37.09 -7.69
N PRO A 543 -28.90 36.36 -8.33
CA PRO A 543 -29.42 36.74 -9.64
C PRO A 543 -30.19 38.06 -9.61
#